data_AF-A0A183D386-F1
#
_entry.id   AF-A0A183D386-F1
#
_cell.length_a   1.000
_cell.length_b   1.000
_cell.length_c   1.000
_cell.angle_alpha   90.00
_cell.angle_beta   90.00
_cell.angle_gamma   90.00
#
_symmetry.space_group_name_H-M   'P 1'
#
loop_
_entity.id
_entity.type
_entity.pdbx_description
1 polymer ?
#
loop_
_entity_poly.entity_id
_entity_poly.type
_entity_poly.pdbx_seq_one_letter_code
_entity_poly.pdbx_strand_id
1 'polypeptide(L)' 'MNVTFGKVVLEGDSGGGLMAQLDDGRWVLIGINSLSGPCAELFRREQSPAIQVHTNVALYAADIARFTGFLLPLVQ' A
#
# COMPACT_ATOMS: atom_id res chain seq x y z
N MET A 1 -13.56 -7.99 3.74
CA MET A 1 -12.17 -7.52 3.56
C MET A 1 -11.15 -8.48 4.17
N ASN A 2 -10.51 -9.29 3.34
CA ASN A 2 -9.29 -10.02 3.73
C ASN A 2 -8.08 -9.20 3.29
N VAL A 3 -7.28 -8.71 4.24
CA VAL A 3 -6.00 -8.06 3.95
C VAL A 3 -4.90 -9.11 4.18
N THR A 4 -4.29 -9.58 3.09
CA THR A 4 -3.21 -10.57 3.17
C THR A 4 -1.90 -9.89 3.56
N PHE A 5 -1.61 -9.81 4.85
CA PHE A 5 -0.30 -9.40 5.39
C PHE A 5 0.66 -10.60 5.44
N GLY A 6 0.95 -11.21 4.29
CA GLY A 6 1.70 -12.47 4.22
C GLY A 6 3.14 -12.38 3.71
N LYS A 7 3.54 -11.23 3.14
CA LYS A 7 4.85 -11.05 2.51
C LYS A 7 5.45 -9.71 2.92
N VAL A 8 6.74 -9.73 3.18
CA VAL A 8 7.50 -8.54 3.58
C VAL A 8 7.78 -7.67 2.37
N VAL A 9 7.51 -6.37 2.50
CA VAL A 9 7.90 -5.35 1.53
C VAL A 9 9.39 -5.05 1.72
N LEU A 10 10.19 -5.26 0.68
CA LEU A 10 11.62 -4.92 0.68
C LEU A 10 11.84 -3.50 0.15
N GLU A 11 13.05 -2.99 0.32
CA GLU A 11 13.43 -1.67 -0.19
C GLU A 11 13.21 -1.55 -1.71
N GLY A 12 13.43 -2.62 -2.47
CA GLY A 12 13.15 -2.69 -3.91
C GLY A 12 11.66 -2.64 -4.28
N ASP A 13 10.74 -2.85 -3.33
CA ASP A 13 9.30 -2.76 -3.53
C ASP A 13 8.75 -1.35 -3.20
N SER A 14 9.62 -0.39 -2.85
CA SER A 14 9.24 1.01 -2.60
C SER A 14 8.61 1.63 -3.84
N GLY A 15 7.52 2.39 -3.67
CA GLY A 15 6.66 2.88 -4.74
C GLY A 15 5.61 1.88 -5.24
N GLY A 16 5.69 0.60 -4.84
CA GLY A 16 4.69 -0.41 -5.13
C GLY A 16 3.35 -0.16 -4.41
N GLY A 17 2.27 -0.78 -4.90
CA GLY A 17 0.92 -0.59 -4.37
C GLY A 17 0.54 -1.57 -3.26
N LEU A 18 0.00 -1.05 -2.15
CA LEU A 18 -0.73 -1.82 -1.15
C LEU A 18 -2.19 -1.94 -1.59
N MET A 19 -2.64 -3.17 -1.83
CA MET A 19 -3.97 -3.47 -2.38
C MET A 19 -4.84 -4.23 -1.37
N ALA A 20 -6.14 -3.97 -1.39
CA ALA A 20 -7.13 -4.76 -0.67
C ALA A 20 -8.19 -5.32 -1.63
N GLN A 21 -8.66 -6.53 -1.36
CA GLN A 21 -9.79 -7.09 -2.11
C GLN A 21 -11.11 -6.72 -1.41
N LEU A 22 -12.02 -6.13 -2.18
CA LEU A 22 -13.39 -5.85 -1.76
C LEU A 22 -14.23 -7.12 -1.78
N ASP A 23 -15.38 -7.08 -1.11
CA ASP A 23 -16.29 -8.24 -1.04
C ASP A 23 -16.92 -8.59 -2.40
N ASP A 24 -16.86 -7.65 -3.37
CA ASP A 24 -17.27 -7.85 -4.78
C ASP A 24 -16.16 -8.46 -5.68
N GLY A 25 -15.00 -8.78 -5.10
CA GLY A 25 -13.87 -9.40 -5.79
C GLY A 25 -12.90 -8.41 -6.46
N ARG A 26 -13.22 -7.11 -6.54
CA ARG A 26 -12.30 -6.10 -7.08
C ARG A 26 -11.14 -5.83 -6.13
N TRP A 27 -9.99 -5.49 -6.71
CA TRP A 27 -8.80 -5.04 -5.98
C TRP A 27 -8.69 -3.53 -6.04
N VAL A 28 -8.55 -2.90 -4.88
CA VAL A 28 -8.41 -1.44 -4.75
C VAL A 28 -7.07 -1.08 -4.14
N LEU A 29 -6.44 -0.04 -4.69
CA LEU A 29 -5.20 0.54 -4.19
C LEU A 29 -5.51 1.43 -3.00
N ILE A 30 -4.96 1.10 -1.82
CA ILE A 30 -5.21 1.81 -0.57
C ILE A 30 -3.96 2.50 -0.02
N GLY A 31 -2.77 2.10 -0.47
CA GLY A 31 -1.52 2.70 -0.04
C GLY A 31 -0.38 2.55 -1.05
N ILE A 32 0.67 3.35 -0.89
CA ILE A 32 1.93 3.22 -1.63
C ILE A 32 3.03 2.85 -0.64
N ASN A 33 3.80 1.79 -0.94
CA ASN A 33 4.94 1.38 -0.15
C ASN A 33 5.97 2.51 -0.10
N SER A 34 6.39 2.91 1.12
CA SER A 34 7.35 3.99 1.30
C SER A 34 8.62 3.48 1.97
N LEU A 35 8.48 3.01 3.22
CA LEU A 35 9.60 2.58 4.04
C LEU A 35 9.28 1.23 4.68
N SER A 36 10.27 0.35 4.72
CA SER A 36 10.23 -0.88 5.49
C SER A 36 11.48 -1.04 6.34
N GLY A 37 11.39 -1.90 7.35
CA GLY A 37 12.54 -2.30 8.16
C GLY A 37 13.67 -2.94 7.32
N PRO A 38 14.87 -3.06 7.90
CA PRO A 38 16.06 -3.50 7.17
C PRO A 38 15.91 -4.91 6.57
N CYS A 39 16.18 -5.02 5.27
CA CYS A 39 16.10 -6.28 4.52
C CYS A 39 17.00 -7.39 5.08
N ALA A 40 18.12 -7.02 5.71
CA ALA A 40 19.10 -7.96 6.26
C ALA A 40 18.56 -8.81 7.42
N GLU A 41 17.54 -8.32 8.14
CA GLU A 41 16.93 -9.04 9.26
C GLU A 41 15.98 -10.15 8.78
N LEU A 42 15.43 -10.01 7.57
CA LEU A 42 14.48 -10.95 6.98
C LEU A 42 15.14 -12.27 6.56
N PHE A 43 16.41 -12.23 6.18
CA PHE A 43 17.19 -13.41 5.85
C PHE A 43 17.62 -14.21 7.10
N ARG A 44 17.48 -13.65 8.31
CA ARG A 44 17.88 -14.31 9.56
C ARG A 44 16.79 -15.19 10.17
N ARG A 45 15.62 -15.36 9.53
CA ARG A 45 14.44 -16.07 10.09
C ARG A 45 13.95 -15.51 11.44
N GLU A 46 14.51 -14.40 11.89
CA GLU A 46 14.09 -13.69 13.09
C GLU A 46 13.24 -12.50 12.68
N GLN A 47 11.94 -12.76 12.71
CA GLN A 47 10.84 -11.80 12.81
C GLN A 47 10.48 -10.94 11.60
N SER A 48 9.17 -10.72 11.56
CA SER A 48 8.45 -9.81 10.68
C SER A 48 9.16 -8.47 10.57
N PRO A 49 9.12 -7.80 9.40
CA PRO A 49 9.53 -6.40 9.28
C PRO A 49 8.77 -5.62 10.35
N ALA A 50 9.46 -5.20 11.42
CA ALA A 50 8.82 -4.57 12.57
C ALA A 50 8.12 -3.25 12.20
N ILE A 51 8.46 -2.70 11.03
CA ILE A 51 7.96 -1.45 10.52
C ILE A 51 7.69 -1.62 9.02
N GLN A 52 6.45 -1.38 8.61
CA GLN A 52 6.08 -1.11 7.23
C GLN A 52 5.26 0.17 7.22
N VAL A 53 5.67 1.14 6.39
CA VAL A 53 5.03 2.44 6.26
C VAL A 53 4.51 2.57 4.84
N HIS A 54 3.24 2.93 4.74
CA HIS A 54 2.57 3.17 3.48
C HIS A 54 1.98 4.58 3.46
N THR A 55 2.10 5.25 2.32
CA THR A 55 1.39 6.51 2.06
C THR A 55 -0.07 6.20 1.79
N ASN A 56 -0.98 6.71 2.61
CA ASN A 56 -2.42 6.51 2.43
C ASN A 56 -2.91 7.26 1.19
N VAL A 57 -3.38 6.53 0.17
CA VAL A 57 -3.81 7.11 -1.11
C VAL A 57 -5.02 8.03 -0.96
N ALA A 58 -5.92 7.76 -0.01
CA ALA A 58 -7.12 8.56 0.20
C ALA A 58 -6.81 10.01 0.64
N LEU A 59 -5.71 10.22 1.38
CA LEU A 59 -5.29 11.56 1.80
C LEU A 59 -4.87 12.46 0.63
N TYR A 60 -4.48 11.87 -0.49
CA TYR A 60 -4.01 12.57 -1.69
C TYR A 60 -5.04 12.53 -2.84
N ALA A 61 -6.28 12.13 -2.56
CA ALA A 61 -7.29 11.93 -3.60
C ALA A 61 -7.55 13.19 -4.45
N ALA A 62 -7.55 14.38 -3.82
CA ALA A 62 -7.74 15.65 -4.53
C ALA A 62 -6.56 15.98 -5.46
N ASP A 63 -5.33 15.77 -5.01
CA ASP A 63 -4.13 15.99 -5.81
C ASP A 63 -4.04 15.01 -6.97
N ILE A 64 -4.37 13.73 -6.72
CA ILE A 64 -4.45 12.69 -7.75
C ILE A 64 -5.50 13.05 -8.79
N ALA A 65 -6.70 13.47 -8.36
CA ALA A 65 -7.78 13.88 -9.27
C ALA A 65 -7.37 15.07 -10.12
N ARG A 66 -6.72 16.08 -9.52
CA ARG A 66 -6.20 17.25 -10.23
C ARG A 66 -5.13 16.86 -11.26
N PHE A 67 -4.18 16.01 -10.88
CA PHE A 67 -3.07 15.61 -11.73
C PHE A 67 -3.53 14.74 -12.91
N THR A 68 -4.45 13.82 -12.67
CA THR A 68 -4.95 12.88 -13.69
C THR A 68 -6.08 13.44 -14.54
N GLY A 69 -6.70 14.56 -14.14
CA GLY A 69 -7.94 15.05 -14.72
C GLY A 69 -9.15 14.16 -14.41
N PHE A 70 -8.98 13.12 -13.59
CA PHE A 70 -10.04 12.20 -13.18
C PHE A 70 -10.69 12.71 -11.91
N LEU A 71 -11.75 13.50 -12.06
CA LEU A 71 -12.61 13.88 -10.94
C LEU A 71 -13.38 12.64 -10.48
N LEU A 72 -12.92 11.99 -9.42
CA LEU A 72 -13.75 11.02 -8.71
C LEU A 72 -15.03 11.76 -8.27
N PRO A 73 -16.24 11.31 -8.65
CA PRO A 73 -17.43 11.80 -7.98
C PRO A 73 -17.26 11.48 -6.50
N LEU A 74 -17.20 12.52 -5.66
CA LEU A 74 -17.25 12.34 -4.22
C LEU A 74 -18.51 11.51 -3.95
N VAL A 75 -18.31 10.36 -3.31
CA VAL A 75 -19.37 9.40 -2.97
C VAL A 75 -20.59 10.16 -2.47
N GLN A 76 -21.72 9.97 -3.15
CA GLN A 76 -23.02 10.54 -2.78
C GLN A 76 -23.61 9.80 -1.58
#